data_AF-A0A962AY28-F1
#
_entry.id   AF-A0A962AY28-F1
#
_cell.length_a   1.000
_cell.length_b   1.000
_cell.length_c   1.000
_cell.angle_alpha   90.00
_cell.angle_beta   90.00
_cell.angle_gamma   90.00
#
_symmetry.space_group_name_H-M   'P 1'
#
loop_
_entity.id
_entity.type
_entity.pdbx_description
1 polymer ?
#
loop_
_entity_poly.entity_id
_entity_poly.type
_entity_poly.pdbx_seq_one_letter_code
_entity_poly.pdbx_strand_id
1 'polypeptide(L)'
;MATTTQPRKRFVDDLPRVYGLYTGGFIAFILLMAVFEKFGVSAKTIGLLFVGFTIFIYAAIGWLSRTMEVDAYYVAGREVPALFNGMATAADWMSGASFVAMAGGIYFGGHAYLAFVVGWTGGYVLVSS
;
A
#
# COMPACT_ATOMS: atom_id res chain seq x y z
N MET A 1 33.22 25.85 8.94
CA MET A 1 31.75 25.77 9.02
C MET A 1 31.27 24.93 7.85
N ALA A 2 31.13 23.61 8.04
CA ALA A 2 30.75 22.69 6.98
C ALA A 2 29.23 22.49 7.03
N THR A 3 28.50 23.21 6.18
CA THR A 3 27.08 22.96 5.96
C THR A 3 26.97 21.74 5.06
N THR A 4 26.84 20.55 5.64
CA THR A 4 26.59 19.29 4.92
C THR A 4 25.17 19.28 4.38
N THR A 5 24.94 20.01 3.30
CA THR A 5 23.67 20.03 2.55
C THR A 5 23.54 18.76 1.70
N GLN A 6 23.41 17.57 2.28
CA GLN A 6 23.10 16.33 1.54
C GLN A 6 22.21 15.30 2.31
N PRO A 7 20.94 15.60 2.66
CA PRO A 7 19.98 14.55 3.01
C PRO A 7 18.95 14.25 1.90
N ARG A 8 18.49 15.28 1.17
CA ARG A 8 17.31 15.18 0.28
C ARG A 8 17.48 14.26 -0.95
N LYS A 9 18.65 14.25 -1.61
CA LYS A 9 18.85 13.42 -2.81
C LYS A 9 18.84 11.92 -2.48
N ARG A 10 19.54 11.55 -1.39
CA ARG A 10 19.77 10.16 -1.01
C ARG A 10 18.49 9.40 -0.66
N PHE A 11 17.53 10.04 0.03
CA PHE A 11 16.23 9.42 0.35
C PHE A 11 15.43 9.11 -0.92
N VAL A 12 15.25 10.09 -1.80
CA VAL A 12 14.48 9.94 -3.04
C VAL A 12 15.13 8.92 -3.99
N ASP A 13 16.46 8.83 -4.00
CA ASP A 13 17.20 7.86 -4.82
C ASP A 13 17.06 6.41 -4.29
N ASP A 14 16.83 6.21 -2.99
CA ASP A 14 16.65 4.90 -2.38
C ASP A 14 15.20 4.36 -2.48
N LEU A 15 14.20 5.23 -2.67
CA LEU A 15 12.78 4.83 -2.78
C LEU A 15 12.54 3.80 -3.90
N PRO A 16 12.92 4.04 -5.17
CA PRO A 16 12.66 3.08 -6.26
C PRO A 16 13.24 1.70 -5.98
N ARG A 17 14.36 1.62 -5.25
CA ARG A 17 15.00 0.35 -4.87
C ARG A 17 14.19 -0.38 -3.80
N VAL A 18 13.70 0.33 -2.79
CA VAL A 18 12.85 -0.25 -1.73
C VAL A 18 11.53 -0.74 -2.32
N TYR A 19 10.86 0.08 -3.14
CA TYR A 19 9.63 -0.32 -3.82
C TYR A 19 9.87 -1.47 -4.81
N GLY A 20 10.96 -1.44 -5.58
CA GLY A 20 11.33 -2.52 -6.49
C GLY A 20 11.60 -3.84 -5.76
N LEU A 21 12.28 -3.80 -4.61
CA LEU A 21 12.48 -4.97 -3.76
C LEU A 21 11.15 -5.50 -3.21
N TYR A 22 10.27 -4.60 -2.76
CA TYR A 22 8.95 -4.96 -2.25
C TYR A 22 8.09 -5.63 -3.32
N THR A 23 7.97 -5.01 -4.50
CA THR A 23 7.22 -5.56 -5.64
C THR A 23 7.81 -6.89 -6.10
N GLY A 24 9.15 -6.99 -6.21
CA GLY A 24 9.83 -8.23 -6.56
C GLY A 24 9.59 -9.34 -5.54
N GLY A 25 9.67 -9.02 -4.25
CA GLY A 25 9.37 -9.95 -3.16
C GLY A 25 7.92 -10.42 -3.16
N PHE A 26 6.98 -9.52 -3.46
CA PHE A 26 5.57 -9.86 -3.59
C PHE A 26 5.29 -10.78 -4.79
N ILE A 27 5.91 -10.51 -5.94
CA ILE A 27 5.82 -11.39 -7.13
C ILE A 27 6.41 -12.77 -6.81
N ALA A 28 7.59 -12.81 -6.18
CA ALA A 28 8.22 -14.07 -5.76
C ALA A 28 7.33 -14.86 -4.79
N PHE A 29 6.66 -14.17 -3.85
CA PHE A 29 5.69 -14.78 -2.94
C PHE A 29 4.49 -15.36 -3.68
N ILE A 30 3.92 -14.65 -4.67
CA ILE A 30 2.84 -15.19 -5.50
C ILE A 30 3.28 -16.44 -6.26
N LEU A 31 4.47 -16.42 -6.86
CA LEU A 31 5.01 -17.60 -7.56
C LEU A 31 5.23 -18.78 -6.61
N LEU A 32 5.73 -18.52 -5.40
CA LEU A 32 5.85 -19.54 -4.35
C LEU A 32 4.49 -20.15 -4.00
N MET A 33 3.45 -19.33 -3.83
CA MET A 33 2.09 -19.80 -3.55
C MET A 33 1.53 -20.63 -4.70
N ALA A 34 1.75 -20.22 -5.95
CA ALA A 34 1.36 -20.99 -7.13
C ALA A 34 2.05 -22.37 -7.17
N VAL A 35 3.32 -22.43 -6.77
CA VAL A 35 4.06 -23.69 -6.64
C VAL A 35 3.47 -24.56 -5.53
N PHE A 36 3.16 -23.99 -4.36
CA PHE A 36 2.49 -24.70 -3.27
C PHE A 36 1.12 -25.26 -3.66
N GLU A 37 0.35 -24.52 -4.46
CA GLU A 37 -0.89 -25.01 -5.04
C GLU A 37 -0.65 -26.25 -5.92
N LYS A 38 0.39 -26.24 -6.77
CA LYS A 38 0.74 -27.41 -7.60
C LYS A 38 1.19 -28.62 -6.80
N PHE A 39 1.79 -28.41 -5.63
CA PHE A 39 2.15 -29.47 -4.69
C PHE A 39 0.96 -29.99 -3.86
N GLY A 40 -0.26 -29.50 -4.09
CA GLY A 40 -1.47 -29.98 -3.44
C GLY A 40 -1.74 -29.35 -2.07
N VAL A 41 -1.10 -28.23 -1.74
CA VAL A 41 -1.40 -27.48 -0.52
C VAL A 41 -2.84 -26.97 -0.59
N SER A 42 -3.60 -27.13 0.50
CA SER A 42 -5.01 -26.73 0.54
C SER A 42 -5.19 -25.23 0.32
N ALA A 43 -6.26 -24.83 -0.37
CA ALA A 43 -6.60 -23.42 -0.60
C ALA A 43 -6.74 -22.63 0.72
N LYS A 44 -7.23 -23.26 1.79
CA LYS A 44 -7.31 -22.66 3.13
C LYS A 44 -5.93 -22.31 3.67
N THR A 45 -4.97 -23.21 3.53
CA THR A 45 -3.58 -22.97 3.96
C THR A 45 -2.94 -21.86 3.15
N ILE A 46 -3.13 -21.84 1.82
CA ILE A 46 -2.64 -20.78 0.94
C ILE A 46 -3.23 -19.42 1.35
N GLY A 47 -4.54 -19.35 1.59
CA GLY A 47 -5.20 -18.13 2.06
C GLY A 47 -4.63 -17.63 3.40
N LEU A 48 -4.37 -18.53 4.35
CA LEU A 48 -3.76 -18.16 5.63
C LEU A 48 -2.33 -17.64 5.46
N LEU A 49 -1.55 -18.22 4.54
CA LEU A 49 -0.20 -17.74 4.22
C LEU A 49 -0.23 -16.34 3.60
N PHE A 50 -1.19 -16.05 2.71
CA PHE A 50 -1.38 -14.70 2.15
C PHE A 50 -1.66 -13.66 3.25
N VAL A 51 -2.57 -13.97 4.17
CA VAL A 51 -2.91 -13.07 5.29
C VAL A 51 -1.73 -12.91 6.25
N GLY A 52 -1.07 -14.02 6.61
CA GLY A 52 0.09 -13.98 7.51
C GLY A 52 1.25 -13.19 6.93
N PHE A 53 1.51 -13.33 5.63
CA PHE A 53 2.57 -12.62 4.94
C PHE A 53 2.33 -11.10 4.90
N THR A 54 1.11 -10.65 4.60
CA THR A 54 0.79 -9.21 4.56
C THR A 54 0.87 -8.59 5.95
N ILE A 55 0.34 -9.27 6.99
CA ILE A 55 0.48 -8.81 8.39
C ILE A 55 1.95 -8.71 8.80
N PHE A 56 2.75 -9.74 8.48
CA PHE A 56 4.17 -9.76 8.81
C PHE A 56 4.92 -8.59 8.16
N ILE A 57 4.65 -8.31 6.89
CA ILE A 57 5.24 -7.17 6.18
C ILE A 57 4.88 -5.85 6.88
N TYR A 58 3.60 -5.61 7.17
CA TYR A 58 3.19 -4.36 7.80
C TYR A 58 3.83 -4.19 9.18
N ALA A 59 3.91 -5.27 9.96
CA ALA A 59 4.59 -5.27 11.24
C ALA A 59 6.10 -4.97 11.11
N ALA A 60 6.76 -5.59 10.12
CA ALA A 60 8.18 -5.35 9.86
C ALA A 60 8.45 -3.90 9.42
N ILE A 61 7.63 -3.34 8.52
CA ILE A 61 7.73 -1.93 8.10
C ILE A 61 7.51 -1.02 9.30
N GLY A 62 6.47 -1.26 10.11
CA GLY A 62 6.20 -0.46 11.31
C GLY A 62 7.35 -0.49 12.33
N TRP A 63 7.97 -1.67 12.52
CA TRP A 63 9.13 -1.81 13.40
C TRP A 63 10.36 -1.04 12.87
N LEU A 64 10.64 -1.13 11.57
CA LEU A 64 11.76 -0.44 10.93
C LEU A 64 11.56 1.08 10.88
N SER A 65 10.31 1.54 10.74
CA SER A 65 9.94 2.96 10.62
C SER A 65 9.63 3.63 11.97
N ARG A 66 9.91 2.97 13.10
CA ARG A 66 9.65 3.53 14.43
C ARG A 66 10.42 4.84 14.65
N THR A 67 9.73 5.88 15.10
CA THR A 67 10.32 7.20 15.41
C THR A 67 9.69 7.80 16.66
N MET A 68 10.47 8.56 17.43
CA MET A 68 10.03 9.32 18.61
C MET A 68 9.94 10.83 18.34
N GLU A 69 10.34 11.26 17.14
CA GLU A 69 10.34 12.66 16.73
C GLU A 69 8.98 13.07 16.17
N VAL A 70 8.42 14.16 16.68
CA VAL A 70 7.07 14.64 16.33
C VAL A 70 6.96 14.98 14.84
N ASP A 71 7.96 15.66 14.28
CA ASP A 71 7.96 16.06 12.86
C ASP A 71 8.07 14.85 11.91
N ALA A 72 8.83 13.83 12.31
CA ALA A 72 8.92 12.58 11.56
C ALA A 72 7.63 11.75 11.67
N TYR A 73 6.96 11.80 12.82
CA TYR A 73 5.74 11.05 13.07
C TYR A 73 4.51 11.64 12.34
N TYR A 74 4.35 12.96 12.34
CA TYR A 74 3.15 13.60 11.78
C TYR A 74 3.26 13.98 10.30
N VAL A 75 4.44 14.43 9.86
CA VAL A 75 4.61 14.97 8.49
C VAL A 75 5.67 14.24 7.70
N ALA A 76 6.22 13.14 8.24
CA ALA A 76 7.32 12.39 7.63
C ALA A 76 8.48 13.31 7.21
N GLY A 77 8.77 14.34 8.03
CA GLY A 77 9.80 15.35 7.73
C GLY A 77 9.56 16.18 6.46
N ARG A 78 8.39 16.06 5.82
CA ARG A 78 8.07 16.63 4.49
C ARG A 78 9.02 16.15 3.39
N GLU A 79 9.57 14.95 3.54
CA GLU A 79 10.59 14.39 2.65
C GLU A 79 10.00 13.51 1.53
N VAL A 80 8.74 13.10 1.64
CA VAL A 80 8.07 12.20 0.69
C VAL A 80 7.67 12.95 -0.59
N PRO A 81 8.12 12.50 -1.79
CA PRO A 81 7.73 13.12 -3.05
C PRO A 81 6.24 12.96 -3.36
N ALA A 82 5.68 13.90 -4.13
CA ALA A 82 4.26 13.96 -4.45
C ALA A 82 3.67 12.66 -5.05
N LEU A 83 4.42 12.00 -5.94
CA LEU A 83 3.96 10.74 -6.56
C LEU A 83 3.75 9.62 -5.53
N PHE A 84 4.69 9.46 -4.59
CA PHE A 84 4.61 8.41 -3.56
C PHE A 84 3.51 8.72 -2.54
N ASN A 85 3.33 9.99 -2.17
CA ASN A 85 2.19 10.41 -1.36
C ASN A 85 0.87 10.10 -2.07
N GLY A 86 0.75 10.40 -3.36
CA GLY A 86 -0.44 10.07 -4.14
C GLY A 86 -0.73 8.57 -4.18
N MET A 87 0.30 7.73 -4.35
CA MET A 87 0.15 6.27 -4.29
C MET A 87 -0.30 5.78 -2.90
N ALA A 88 0.26 6.34 -1.82
CA ALA A 88 -0.16 6.01 -0.46
C ALA A 88 -1.62 6.40 -0.21
N THR A 89 -2.03 7.63 -0.59
CA THR A 89 -3.42 8.07 -0.48
C THR A 89 -4.36 7.19 -1.31
N ALA A 90 -3.96 6.77 -2.51
CA ALA A 90 -4.74 5.87 -3.34
C ALA A 90 -4.87 4.46 -2.73
N ALA A 91 -3.84 3.97 -2.02
CA ALA A 91 -3.91 2.69 -1.32
C ALA A 91 -4.82 2.77 -0.08
N ASP A 92 -4.71 3.85 0.70
CA ASP A 92 -5.50 4.06 1.92
C ASP A 92 -6.97 4.41 1.63
N TRP A 93 -7.25 4.90 0.42
CA TRP A 93 -8.58 5.28 -0.04
C TRP A 93 -9.60 4.13 0.08
N MET A 94 -9.18 2.88 -0.17
CA MET A 94 -10.08 1.73 -0.20
C MET A 94 -9.94 0.89 1.07
N SER A 95 -10.90 1.03 1.97
CA SER A 95 -11.02 0.11 3.11
C SER A 95 -11.58 -1.26 2.68
N GLY A 96 -11.27 -2.32 3.43
CA GLY A 96 -11.84 -3.66 3.17
C GLY A 96 -13.37 -3.70 3.28
N ALA A 97 -13.95 -2.91 4.19
CA ALA A 97 -15.40 -2.75 4.31
C ALA A 97 -16.00 -2.10 3.06
N SER A 98 -15.36 -1.03 2.56
CA SER A 98 -15.75 -0.38 1.30
C SER A 98 -15.69 -1.36 0.12
N PHE A 99 -14.64 -2.18 0.04
CA PHE A 99 -14.50 -3.18 -1.01
C PHE A 99 -15.65 -4.20 -1.02
N VAL A 100 -15.97 -4.79 0.14
CA VAL A 100 -17.07 -5.76 0.27
C VAL A 100 -18.42 -5.11 0.02
N ALA A 101 -18.62 -3.89 0.54
CA ALA A 101 -19.85 -3.13 0.33
C ALA A 101 -20.09 -2.80 -1.15
N MET A 102 -19.04 -2.44 -1.89
CA MET A 102 -19.15 -2.20 -3.34
C MET A 102 -19.41 -3.48 -4.13
N ALA A 103 -18.75 -4.59 -3.79
CA ALA A 103 -19.02 -5.88 -4.41
C ALA A 103 -20.49 -6.29 -4.21
N GLY A 104 -21.01 -6.14 -2.99
CA GLY A 104 -22.43 -6.37 -2.69
C GLY A 104 -23.36 -5.41 -3.42
N GLY A 105 -23.04 -4.11 -3.42
CA GLY A 105 -23.82 -3.08 -4.11
C GLY A 105 -23.92 -3.33 -5.61
N ILE A 106 -22.83 -3.70 -6.27
CA ILE A 106 -22.83 -4.05 -7.70
C ILE A 106 -23.62 -5.35 -7.93
N TYR A 107 -23.46 -6.35 -7.06
CA TYR A 107 -24.19 -7.61 -7.20
C TYR A 107 -25.72 -7.43 -7.13
N PHE A 108 -26.21 -6.56 -6.23
CA PHE A 108 -27.65 -6.34 -6.05
C PHE A 108 -28.23 -5.20 -6.89
N GLY A 109 -27.46 -4.15 -7.17
CA GLY A 109 -27.93 -2.92 -7.83
C GLY A 109 -27.28 -2.60 -9.17
N GLY A 110 -26.43 -3.48 -9.67
CA GLY A 110 -25.82 -3.37 -11.00
C GLY A 110 -24.87 -2.19 -11.16
N HIS A 111 -24.65 -1.78 -12.41
CA HIS A 111 -23.63 -0.79 -12.79
C HIS A 111 -23.85 0.62 -12.21
N ALA A 112 -25.05 0.95 -11.75
CA ALA A 112 -25.31 2.23 -11.10
C ALA A 112 -24.45 2.43 -9.84
N TYR A 113 -24.06 1.34 -9.16
CA TYR A 113 -23.16 1.40 -8.01
C TYR A 113 -21.72 1.81 -8.37
N LEU A 114 -21.32 1.71 -9.64
CA LEU A 114 -20.02 2.24 -10.10
C LEU A 114 -19.98 3.77 -10.05
N ALA A 115 -21.13 4.46 -10.05
CA ALA A 115 -21.17 5.90 -9.87
C ALA A 115 -20.66 6.33 -8.49
N PHE A 116 -20.83 5.49 -7.44
CA PHE A 116 -20.25 5.75 -6.13
C PHE A 116 -18.72 5.65 -6.15
N VAL A 117 -18.15 4.71 -6.91
CA VAL A 117 -16.69 4.60 -7.13
C VAL A 117 -16.20 5.89 -7.77
N VAL A 118 -16.78 6.26 -8.91
CA VAL A 118 -16.37 7.43 -9.71
C VAL A 118 -16.53 8.72 -8.93
N GLY A 119 -17.67 8.90 -8.25
CA GLY A 119 -17.97 10.08 -7.44
C GLY A 119 -17.02 10.24 -6.25
N TRP A 120 -16.72 9.15 -5.55
CA TRP A 120 -15.77 9.18 -4.43
C TRP A 120 -14.33 9.39 -4.93
N THR A 121 -13.89 8.78 -6.04
CA THR A 121 -12.57 9.09 -6.64
C THR A 121 -12.48 10.54 -7.13
N GLY A 122 -13.55 11.07 -7.73
CA GLY A 122 -13.62 12.47 -8.17
C GLY A 122 -13.58 13.46 -7.00
N GLY A 123 -14.13 13.08 -5.85
CA GLY A 123 -14.07 13.88 -4.62
C GLY A 123 -12.65 14.18 -4.14
N TYR A 124 -11.69 13.25 -4.30
CA TYR A 124 -10.28 13.50 -3.96
C TYR A 124 -9.63 14.58 -4.83
N VAL A 125 -10.06 14.66 -6.10
CA VAL A 125 -9.56 15.70 -7.01
C VAL A 125 -10.08 17.07 -6.58
N LEU A 126 -11.35 17.16 -6.20
CA LEU A 126 -11.99 18.43 -5.80
C LEU A 126 -11.60 18.92 -4.40
N VAL A 127 -11.23 18.01 -3.48
CA VAL A 127 -10.69 18.39 -2.16
C VAL A 127 -9.26 18.93 -2.24
N SER A 128 -8.52 18.56 -3.30
CA SER A 128 -7.14 19.02 -3.52
C SER A 128 -7.02 20.39 -4.17
N SER A 129 -8.15 21.03 -4.53
CA SER A 129 -8.25 22.34 -5.19
C SER A 129 -8.72 23.44 -4.25
#